data_AF-A0A7W7D8H9-F1
#
_entry.id   AF-A0A7W7D8H9-F1
#
_cell.length_a   1.000
_cell.length_b   1.000
_cell.length_c   1.000
_cell.angle_alpha   90.00
_cell.angle_beta   90.00
_cell.angle_gamma   90.00
#
_symmetry.space_group_name_H-M   'P 1'
#
loop_
_entity.id
_entity.type
_entity.pdbx_description
1 polymer ?
#
loop_
_entity_poly.entity_id
_entity_poly.type
_entity_poly.pdbx_seq_one_letter_code
_entity_poly.pdbx_strand_id
1 'polypeptide(L)'
;MATYAIDTNGDIALSAATAKTILNVIAASGGLVKITELSVSFDGTSSTAEPVTVELCASTQAGAGTSTSHTPLQVSGATRTVSATGARNYSAEPTVLTVRKRWLVHPQGGLLVVQFPLSREPQLAATGGWALRCTAPATVNVQAYLEFAENE
;
A
#
# COMPACT_ATOMS: atom_id res chain seq x y z
N MET A 1 1.92 0.92 -21.37
CA MET A 1 2.21 1.75 -20.18
C MET A 1 3.08 0.92 -19.25
N ALA A 2 4.21 1.46 -18.78
CA ALA A 2 5.06 0.75 -17.83
C ALA A 2 4.37 0.71 -16.46
N THR A 3 4.50 -0.42 -15.76
CA THR A 3 4.03 -0.56 -14.37
C THR A 3 5.21 -0.78 -13.44
N TYR A 4 5.03 -0.35 -12.21
CA TYR A 4 6.01 -0.38 -11.15
C TYR A 4 5.37 -0.93 -9.89
N ALA A 5 6.14 -1.60 -9.04
CA ALA A 5 5.67 -2.09 -7.76
C ALA A 5 6.56 -1.62 -6.61
N ILE A 6 5.93 -1.42 -5.47
CA ILE A 6 6.60 -1.41 -4.17
C ILE A 6 6.04 -2.55 -3.33
N ASP A 7 6.89 -3.15 -2.53
CA ASP A 7 6.58 -4.28 -1.65
C ASP A 7 7.05 -4.04 -0.22
N THR A 8 6.61 -4.87 0.72
CA THR A 8 7.01 -4.73 2.13
C THR A 8 8.50 -5.05 2.36
N ASN A 9 9.17 -5.73 1.42
CA ASN A 9 10.57 -6.17 1.46
C ASN A 9 10.88 -6.86 2.80
N GLY A 10 10.12 -7.94 3.02
CA GLY A 10 10.05 -8.71 4.26
C GLY A 10 8.76 -8.49 5.04
N ASP A 11 8.72 -9.10 6.22
CA ASP A 11 7.60 -9.05 7.15
C ASP A 11 7.53 -7.69 7.87
N ILE A 12 6.33 -7.11 7.91
CA ILE A 12 6.03 -5.94 8.73
C ILE A 12 5.12 -6.37 9.88
N ALA A 13 5.57 -6.17 11.11
CA ALA A 13 4.78 -6.49 12.30
C ALA A 13 3.60 -5.52 12.50
N LEU A 14 2.43 -6.10 12.81
CA LEU A 14 1.18 -5.44 13.21
C LEU A 14 0.76 -5.96 14.58
N SER A 15 0.24 -5.09 15.45
CA SER A 15 -0.24 -5.50 16.77
C SER A 15 -1.14 -4.44 17.42
N ALA A 16 -1.77 -4.83 18.54
CA ALA A 16 -2.45 -3.94 19.48
C ALA A 16 -3.54 -3.06 18.87
N ALA A 17 -4.24 -3.55 17.84
CA ALA A 17 -5.30 -2.81 17.13
C ALA A 17 -4.85 -1.40 16.69
N THR A 18 -3.55 -1.21 16.46
CA THR A 18 -2.99 0.08 16.06
C THR A 18 -2.88 0.13 14.54
N ALA A 19 -3.39 1.19 13.94
CA ALA A 19 -3.30 1.38 12.50
C ALA A 19 -1.83 1.59 12.09
N LYS A 20 -1.40 0.89 11.05
CA LYS A 20 -0.06 0.98 10.50
C LYS A 20 -0.09 1.04 8.98
N THR A 21 0.48 2.08 8.41
CA THR A 21 0.70 2.23 6.97
C THR A 21 1.89 1.37 6.60
N ILE A 22 1.65 0.29 5.87
CA ILE A 22 2.69 -0.68 5.52
C ILE A 22 3.39 -0.31 4.22
N LEU A 23 2.68 0.32 3.29
CA LEU A 23 3.18 0.81 2.01
C LEU A 23 2.55 2.16 1.68
N ASN A 24 3.29 3.01 0.99
CA ASN A 24 2.79 4.24 0.39
C ASN A 24 3.55 4.53 -0.91
N VAL A 25 2.83 4.64 -2.02
CA VAL A 25 3.37 5.13 -3.30
C VAL A 25 3.12 6.63 -3.37
N ILE A 26 4.17 7.41 -3.54
CA ILE A 26 4.13 8.87 -3.48
C ILE A 26 4.44 9.41 -4.88
N ALA A 27 3.48 10.14 -5.46
CA ALA A 27 3.62 10.73 -6.78
C ALA A 27 4.70 11.83 -6.76
N ALA A 28 5.50 11.90 -7.83
CA ALA A 28 6.35 13.06 -8.07
C ALA A 28 5.51 14.32 -8.31
N SER A 29 6.13 15.49 -8.16
CA SER A 29 5.48 16.77 -8.49
C SER A 29 4.99 16.78 -9.95
N GLY A 30 3.71 17.06 -10.16
CA GLY A 30 3.08 17.02 -11.48
C GLY A 30 2.84 15.62 -12.05
N GLY A 31 3.24 14.56 -11.33
CA GLY A 31 3.02 13.18 -11.70
C GLY A 31 1.59 12.69 -11.40
N LEU A 32 1.24 11.57 -12.02
CA LEU A 32 0.02 10.81 -11.73
C LEU A 32 0.39 9.37 -11.39
N VAL A 33 -0.14 8.87 -10.28
CA VAL A 33 -0.06 7.46 -9.89
C VAL A 33 -1.44 6.83 -10.01
N LYS A 34 -1.55 5.78 -10.83
CA LYS A 34 -2.75 4.94 -10.97
C LYS A 34 -2.47 3.57 -10.35
N ILE A 35 -3.26 3.14 -9.38
CA ILE A 35 -3.10 1.82 -8.76
C ILE A 35 -3.77 0.76 -9.65
N THR A 36 -2.97 -0.18 -10.16
CA THR A 36 -3.43 -1.26 -11.03
C THR A 36 -3.76 -2.50 -10.22
N GLU A 37 -2.98 -2.79 -9.19
CA GLU A 37 -3.14 -3.98 -8.35
C GLU A 37 -2.63 -3.73 -6.93
N LEU A 38 -3.23 -4.41 -5.97
CA LEU A 38 -2.66 -4.56 -4.64
C LEU A 38 -2.78 -6.00 -4.17
N SER A 39 -1.87 -6.41 -3.30
CA SER A 39 -2.01 -7.65 -2.56
C SER A 39 -1.69 -7.47 -1.08
N VAL A 40 -2.29 -8.33 -0.26
CA VAL A 40 -2.01 -8.44 1.18
C VAL A 40 -2.16 -9.88 1.61
N SER A 41 -1.21 -10.37 2.42
CA SER A 41 -1.28 -11.65 3.13
C SER A 41 -0.75 -11.50 4.55
N PHE A 42 -1.18 -12.40 5.43
CA PHE A 42 -0.80 -12.43 6.85
C PHE A 42 -0.33 -13.83 7.25
N ASP A 43 0.43 -13.92 8.33
CA ASP A 43 0.98 -15.17 8.88
C ASP A 43 0.24 -15.65 10.14
N GLY A 44 -1.03 -15.27 10.29
CA GLY A 44 -1.81 -15.61 11.48
C GLY A 44 -2.03 -17.11 11.64
N THR A 45 -1.94 -17.59 12.88
CA THR A 45 -2.03 -19.02 13.21
C THR A 45 -3.35 -19.43 13.86
N SER A 46 -4.15 -18.46 14.34
CA SER A 46 -5.44 -18.71 14.97
C SER A 46 -6.61 -18.58 13.99
N SER A 47 -7.44 -19.62 13.92
CA SER A 47 -8.66 -19.65 13.11
C SER A 47 -9.83 -18.84 13.71
N THR A 48 -9.69 -18.39 14.97
CA THR A 48 -10.67 -17.56 15.68
C THR A 48 -10.21 -16.11 15.81
N ALA A 49 -9.10 -15.74 15.16
CA ALA A 49 -8.60 -14.37 15.20
C ALA A 49 -9.59 -13.41 14.55
N GLU A 50 -9.72 -12.21 15.13
CA GLU A 50 -10.46 -11.14 14.49
C GLU A 50 -9.79 -10.74 13.16
N PRO A 51 -10.56 -10.52 12.08
CA PRO A 51 -10.01 -10.07 10.80
C PRO A 51 -9.21 -8.77 10.89
N VAL A 52 -8.12 -8.69 10.12
CA VAL A 52 -7.36 -7.46 9.93
C VAL A 52 -8.16 -6.50 9.04
N THR A 53 -8.27 -5.24 9.46
CA THR A 53 -8.82 -4.20 8.61
C THR A 53 -7.73 -3.71 7.66
N VAL A 54 -7.92 -3.92 6.36
CA VAL A 54 -7.03 -3.47 5.27
C VAL A 54 -7.68 -2.30 4.54
N GLU A 55 -6.96 -1.21 4.36
CA GLU A 55 -7.48 0.02 3.79
C GLU A 55 -6.57 0.55 2.69
N LEU A 56 -7.16 0.89 1.55
CA LEU A 56 -6.51 1.72 0.55
C LEU A 56 -6.88 3.18 0.82
N CYS A 57 -5.88 3.99 1.13
CA CYS A 57 -6.02 5.37 1.56
C CYS A 57 -5.36 6.31 0.55
N ALA A 58 -6.03 7.42 0.25
CA ALA A 58 -5.37 8.55 -0.39
C ALA A 58 -4.62 9.37 0.67
N SER A 59 -3.35 9.66 0.44
CA SER A 59 -2.50 10.50 1.26
C SER A 59 -2.30 11.86 0.59
N THR A 60 -2.38 12.94 1.35
CA THR A 60 -2.01 14.28 0.87
C THR A 60 -0.52 14.58 1.02
N GLN A 61 0.22 13.70 1.69
CA GLN A 61 1.61 13.88 2.14
C GLN A 61 1.84 15.06 3.11
N ALA A 62 0.81 15.85 3.44
CA ALA A 62 0.84 16.77 4.56
C ALA A 62 0.81 15.98 5.88
N GLY A 63 1.68 16.32 6.83
CA GLY A 63 1.84 15.53 8.07
C GLY A 63 2.37 14.12 7.78
N ALA A 64 3.36 14.02 6.90
CA ALA A 64 4.02 12.77 6.58
C ALA A 64 4.55 12.11 7.86
N GLY A 65 4.22 10.82 8.00
CA GLY A 65 4.75 9.99 9.08
C GLY A 65 6.24 9.69 8.92
N THR A 66 6.79 8.92 9.86
CA THR A 66 8.17 8.41 9.76
C THR A 66 8.13 7.03 9.12
N SER A 67 8.90 6.83 8.06
CA SER A 67 8.91 5.59 7.26
C SER A 67 10.31 5.22 6.79
N THR A 68 10.47 3.98 6.35
CA THR A 68 11.64 3.54 5.59
C THR A 68 11.42 3.84 4.10
N SER A 69 12.40 4.45 3.45
CA SER A 69 12.36 4.68 2.00
C SER A 69 12.31 3.36 1.23
N HIS A 70 11.57 3.34 0.12
CA HIS A 70 11.51 2.21 -0.80
C HIS A 70 11.58 2.71 -2.24
N THR A 71 12.34 2.01 -3.08
CA THR A 71 12.49 2.36 -4.49
C THR A 71 11.55 1.48 -5.32
N PRO A 72 10.60 2.05 -6.07
CA PRO A 72 9.75 1.25 -6.94
C PRO A 72 10.57 0.49 -7.99
N LEU A 73 10.20 -0.76 -8.22
CA LEU A 73 10.80 -1.61 -9.24
C LEU A 73 9.88 -1.66 -10.46
N GLN A 74 10.43 -1.53 -11.66
CA GLN A 74 9.66 -1.73 -12.89
C GLN A 74 9.27 -3.20 -13.04
N VAL A 75 7.98 -3.47 -13.23
CA VAL A 75 7.39 -4.81 -13.37
C VAL A 75 7.09 -5.14 -14.82
N SER A 76 6.60 -4.16 -15.59
CA SER A 76 6.19 -4.40 -16.98
C SER A 76 6.42 -3.18 -17.90
N GLY A 77 6.28 -3.41 -19.21
CA GLY A 77 6.41 -2.39 -20.25
C GLY A 77 7.85 -2.09 -20.67
N ALA A 78 8.02 -1.10 -21.55
CA ALA A 78 9.34 -0.66 -22.00
C ALA A 78 10.10 0.03 -20.86
N THR A 79 11.42 -0.23 -20.77
CA THR A 79 12.27 0.29 -19.69
C THR A 79 12.16 1.81 -19.57
N ARG A 80 11.82 2.29 -18.38
CA ARG A 80 11.69 3.72 -18.10
C ARG A 80 11.94 4.00 -16.62
N THR A 81 12.68 5.07 -16.34
CA THR A 81 12.91 5.54 -14.97
C THR A 81 11.59 5.89 -14.30
N VAL A 82 11.33 5.30 -13.13
CA VAL A 82 10.20 5.66 -12.29
C VAL A 82 10.39 7.05 -11.70
N SER A 83 9.33 7.85 -11.67
CA SER A 83 9.36 9.20 -11.08
C SER A 83 8.86 9.21 -9.62
N ALA A 84 7.88 8.37 -9.30
CA ALA A 84 7.34 8.19 -7.96
C ALA A 84 8.38 7.58 -7.01
N THR A 85 8.12 7.79 -5.73
CA THR A 85 8.90 7.21 -4.63
C THR A 85 8.02 6.28 -3.82
N GLY A 86 8.64 5.30 -3.17
CA GLY A 86 7.97 4.41 -2.24
C GLY A 86 8.35 4.72 -0.80
N ALA A 87 7.46 4.41 0.12
CA ALA A 87 7.73 4.35 1.54
C ALA A 87 7.08 3.10 2.13
N ARG A 88 7.72 2.51 3.14
CA ARG A 88 7.25 1.31 3.82
C ARG A 88 7.47 1.38 5.32
N ASN A 89 6.78 0.49 6.05
CA ASN A 89 6.95 0.29 7.50
C ASN A 89 6.93 1.61 8.30
N TYR A 90 5.80 2.31 8.27
CA TYR A 90 5.68 3.56 9.02
C TYR A 90 5.77 3.30 10.52
N SER A 91 6.73 3.94 11.20
CA SER A 91 6.90 3.90 12.66
C SER A 91 6.13 5.01 13.37
N ALA A 92 5.82 6.09 12.65
CA ALA A 92 4.83 7.09 13.03
C ALA A 92 3.85 7.24 11.88
N GLU A 93 2.55 7.14 12.15
CA GLU A 93 1.53 7.17 11.11
C GLU A 93 1.40 8.56 10.45
N PRO A 94 1.16 8.62 9.13
CA PRO A 94 0.71 9.85 8.48
C PRO A 94 -0.63 10.32 9.04
N THR A 95 -0.80 11.63 9.23
CA THR A 95 -2.00 12.18 9.88
C THR A 95 -3.14 12.53 8.91
N VAL A 96 -2.85 12.67 7.62
CA VAL A 96 -3.84 13.10 6.61
C VAL A 96 -4.06 12.00 5.57
N LEU A 97 -4.76 10.94 5.99
CA LEU A 97 -5.17 9.80 5.16
C LEU A 97 -6.68 9.76 5.00
N THR A 98 -7.16 9.67 3.75
CA THR A 98 -8.58 9.48 3.42
C THR A 98 -8.81 8.07 2.91
N VAL A 99 -9.58 7.26 3.63
CA VAL A 99 -9.92 5.88 3.24
C VAL A 99 -10.77 5.90 1.98
N ARG A 100 -10.36 5.16 0.94
CA ARG A 100 -11.09 5.02 -0.32
C ARG A 100 -11.76 3.66 -0.47
N LYS A 101 -11.09 2.61 -0.03
CA LYS A 101 -11.58 1.23 -0.03
C LYS A 101 -11.12 0.54 1.24
N ARG A 102 -11.91 -0.41 1.73
CA ARG A 102 -11.65 -1.16 2.95
C ARG A 102 -12.08 -2.61 2.78
N TRP A 103 -11.28 -3.52 3.32
CA TRP A 103 -11.53 -4.96 3.35
C TRP A 103 -11.27 -5.49 4.76
N LEU A 104 -11.99 -6.55 5.12
CA LEU A 104 -11.66 -7.38 6.28
C LEU A 104 -11.01 -8.66 5.76
N VAL A 105 -9.78 -8.92 6.19
CA VAL A 105 -9.01 -10.09 5.76
C VAL A 105 -8.64 -10.90 6.99
N HIS A 106 -9.10 -12.14 7.04
CA HIS A 106 -8.75 -13.02 8.15
C HIS A 106 -7.23 -13.31 8.13
N PRO A 107 -6.54 -13.30 9.29
CA PRO A 107 -5.09 -13.53 9.32
C PRO A 107 -4.62 -14.88 8.74
N GLN A 108 -5.50 -15.88 8.71
CA GLN A 108 -5.26 -17.20 8.10
C GLN A 108 -5.95 -17.34 6.72
N GLY A 109 -6.50 -16.26 6.17
CA GLY A 109 -7.31 -16.26 4.95
C GLY A 109 -6.53 -16.43 3.64
N GLY A 110 -5.20 -16.51 3.72
CA GLY A 110 -4.31 -16.59 2.56
C GLY A 110 -4.07 -15.22 1.92
N LEU A 111 -4.05 -15.19 0.59
CA LEU A 111 -3.73 -14.02 -0.21
C LEU A 111 -4.99 -13.26 -0.64
N LEU A 112 -5.08 -11.99 -0.29
CA LEU A 112 -5.97 -11.04 -0.96
C LEU A 112 -5.22 -10.43 -2.14
N VAL A 113 -5.78 -10.53 -3.36
CA VAL A 113 -5.34 -9.74 -4.52
C VAL A 113 -6.54 -8.95 -5.04
N VAL A 114 -6.34 -7.65 -5.25
CA VAL A 114 -7.36 -6.78 -5.87
C VAL A 114 -6.75 -6.13 -7.09
N GLN A 115 -7.19 -6.61 -8.26
CA GLN A 115 -6.93 -5.96 -9.54
C GLN A 115 -7.99 -4.92 -9.84
N PHE A 116 -7.55 -3.72 -10.19
CA PHE A 116 -8.44 -2.68 -10.70
C PHE A 116 -8.54 -2.80 -12.22
N PRO A 117 -9.76 -2.93 -12.77
CA PRO A 117 -9.92 -3.04 -14.21
C PRO A 117 -9.54 -1.73 -14.89
N LEU A 118 -9.12 -1.85 -16.15
CA LEU A 118 -8.68 -0.71 -16.95
C LEU A 118 -9.72 0.42 -16.97
N SER A 119 -9.26 1.66 -16.86
CA SER A 119 -10.07 2.89 -16.76
C SER A 119 -10.90 3.05 -15.48
N ARG A 120 -10.74 2.16 -14.49
CA ARG A 120 -11.37 2.29 -13.16
C ARG A 120 -10.35 2.21 -12.03
N GLU A 121 -9.08 2.40 -12.35
CA GLU A 121 -7.99 2.47 -11.39
C GLU A 121 -8.20 3.66 -10.46
N PRO A 122 -7.99 3.51 -9.14
CA PRO A 122 -7.82 4.65 -8.26
C PRO A 122 -6.65 5.51 -8.75
N GLN A 123 -6.92 6.78 -9.05
CA GLN A 123 -5.93 7.73 -9.55
C GLN A 123 -5.80 8.89 -8.58
N LEU A 124 -4.57 9.35 -8.39
CA LEU A 124 -4.29 10.57 -7.66
C LEU A 124 -3.30 11.42 -8.47
N ALA A 125 -3.64 12.70 -8.62
CA ALA A 125 -2.82 13.71 -9.28
C ALA A 125 -2.18 14.63 -8.25
N ALA A 126 -1.02 15.19 -8.62
CA ALA A 126 -0.18 16.04 -7.77
C ALA A 126 0.49 15.29 -6.61
N THR A 127 1.25 16.00 -5.76
CA THR A 127 2.19 15.53 -4.72
C THR A 127 1.60 14.67 -3.58
N GLY A 128 0.45 14.02 -3.77
CA GLY A 128 -0.11 13.05 -2.83
C GLY A 128 0.43 11.63 -3.04
N GLY A 129 -0.20 10.68 -2.36
CA GLY A 129 0.16 9.26 -2.45
C GLY A 129 -0.99 8.29 -2.22
N TRP A 130 -0.72 7.02 -2.46
CA TRP A 130 -1.61 5.91 -2.17
C TRP A 130 -1.00 5.03 -1.09
N ALA A 131 -1.63 5.05 0.08
CA ALA A 131 -1.20 4.32 1.26
C ALA A 131 -2.03 3.05 1.46
N LEU A 132 -1.37 1.93 1.74
CA LEU A 132 -1.98 0.70 2.19
C LEU A 132 -1.81 0.62 3.71
N ARG A 133 -2.93 0.69 4.42
CA ARG A 133 -2.96 0.72 5.89
C ARG A 133 -3.63 -0.52 6.43
N CYS A 134 -3.03 -1.11 7.45
CA CYS A 134 -3.54 -2.30 8.13
C CYS A 134 -3.76 -2.00 9.61
N THR A 135 -4.85 -2.51 10.16
CA THR A 135 -5.11 -2.49 11.61
C THR A 135 -5.42 -3.91 12.04
N ALA A 136 -4.49 -4.53 12.77
CA ALA A 136 -4.60 -5.91 13.23
C ALA A 136 -4.85 -5.95 14.75
N PRO A 137 -5.95 -6.57 15.20
CA PRO A 137 -6.20 -6.79 16.63
C PRO A 137 -5.19 -7.76 17.26
N ALA A 138 -4.85 -8.83 16.54
CA ALA A 138 -3.84 -9.81 16.93
C ALA A 138 -2.43 -9.39 16.49
N THR A 139 -1.41 -9.90 17.18
CA THR A 139 -0.02 -9.79 16.74
C THR A 139 0.22 -10.73 15.57
N VAL A 140 0.45 -10.16 14.39
CA VAL A 140 0.72 -10.87 13.13
C VAL A 140 1.68 -10.06 12.28
N ASN A 141 2.31 -10.70 11.32
CA ASN A 141 3.07 -10.04 10.27
C ASN A 141 2.24 -9.92 8.99
N VAL A 142 2.55 -8.90 8.21
CA VAL A 142 1.95 -8.67 6.89
C VAL A 142 3.02 -8.61 5.81
N GLN A 143 2.70 -9.23 4.68
CA GLN A 143 3.39 -9.04 3.41
C GLN A 143 2.41 -8.48 2.38
N ALA A 144 2.87 -7.56 1.55
CA ALA A 144 2.03 -6.88 0.58
C ALA A 144 2.85 -6.31 -0.57
N TYR A 145 2.18 -6.02 -1.67
CA TYR A 145 2.67 -5.11 -2.70
C TYR A 145 1.57 -4.17 -3.19
N LEU A 146 2.00 -3.03 -3.74
CA LEU A 146 1.19 -2.11 -4.51
C LEU A 146 1.81 -1.98 -5.90
N GLU A 147 1.07 -2.36 -6.93
CA GLU A 147 1.43 -2.12 -8.32
C GLU A 147 0.71 -0.88 -8.85
N PHE A 148 1.44 -0.05 -9.56
CA PHE A 148 0.95 1.19 -10.10
C PHE A 148 1.53 1.49 -11.47
N ALA A 149 0.83 2.33 -12.20
CA ALA A 149 1.26 2.85 -13.48
C ALA A 149 1.39 4.38 -13.38
N GLU A 150 2.42 4.93 -14.03
CA GLU A 150 2.64 6.37 -14.17
C GLU A 150 2.24 6.83 -15.56
N ASN A 151 1.62 8.01 -15.64
CA ASN A 151 1.33 8.62 -16.93
C ASN A 151 2.62 8.84 -17.76
N GLU A 152 2.43 8.96 -19.07
CA GLU A 152 3.43 9.53 -19.97
C GLU A 152 3.56 11.03 -19.76
#